data_AF-A0A934BQW9-F1
#
_entry.id   AF-A0A934BQW9-F1
#
_cell.length_a   1.000
_cell.length_b   1.000
_cell.length_c   1.000
_cell.angle_alpha   90.00
_cell.angle_beta   90.00
_cell.angle_gamma   90.00
#
_symmetry.space_group_name_H-M   'P 1'
#
loop_
_entity.id
_entity.type
_entity.pdbx_description
1 polymer ?
#
loop_
_entity_poly.entity_id
_entity_poly.type
_entity_poly.pdbx_seq_one_letter_code
_entity_poly.pdbx_strand_id
1 'polypeptide(L)'
;MTIPITGPVPSPGAGGAGAAGSGDPAYSGGHWKLIIEATMFVTNETVLVWSGVKTGGNDPAGVYVRVAGCDPLATLTVEAM
;
A
#
# COMPACT_ATOMS: atom_id res chain seq x y z
N MET A 1 -5.87 -21.64 16.97
CA MET A 1 -4.74 -20.70 17.09
C MET A 1 -5.08 -19.53 16.20
N THR A 2 -5.52 -18.42 16.80
CA THR A 2 -6.16 -17.30 16.11
C THR A 2 -5.27 -16.08 16.26
N ILE A 3 -4.89 -15.43 15.16
CA ILE A 3 -4.15 -14.16 15.19
C ILE A 3 -5.18 -13.04 15.37
N PRO A 4 -5.11 -12.22 16.44
CA PRO A 4 -6.07 -11.14 16.62
C PRO A 4 -5.68 -9.93 15.78
N ILE A 5 -6.57 -9.50 14.88
CA ILE A 5 -6.54 -8.17 14.29
C ILE A 5 -7.05 -7.17 15.33
N THR A 6 -6.15 -6.40 15.93
CA THR A 6 -6.49 -5.36 16.90
C THR A 6 -6.89 -4.06 16.21
N GLY A 7 -8.20 -3.81 16.12
CA GLY A 7 -8.82 -2.48 16.22
C GLY A 7 -8.69 -1.49 15.04
N PRO A 8 -9.59 -0.48 14.96
CA PRO A 8 -9.52 0.59 13.96
C PRO A 8 -8.40 1.60 14.29
N VAL A 9 -7.61 1.98 13.29
CA VAL A 9 -6.53 2.99 13.41
C VAL A 9 -7.16 4.40 13.56
N PRO A 10 -6.73 5.24 14.52
CA PRO A 10 -7.38 6.51 14.80
C PRO A 10 -7.08 7.58 13.75
N SER A 11 -8.10 8.35 13.35
CA SER A 11 -7.94 9.61 12.60
C SER A 11 -7.86 10.80 13.57
N PRO A 12 -6.80 11.61 13.56
CA PRO A 12 -6.83 12.93 14.16
C PRO A 12 -7.39 13.92 13.14
N GLY A 13 -8.49 14.59 13.49
CA GLY A 13 -9.08 15.63 12.67
C GLY A 13 -8.26 16.93 12.66
N ALA A 14 -8.33 17.64 11.54
CA ALA A 14 -8.19 19.08 11.36
C ALA A 14 -8.51 19.34 9.87
N GLY A 15 -9.48 20.13 9.43
CA GLY A 15 -9.95 21.38 10.01
C GLY A 15 -8.92 22.48 9.76
N GLY A 16 -9.03 23.20 8.63
CA GLY A 16 -8.32 24.47 8.44
C GLY A 16 -7.43 24.55 7.19
N ALA A 17 -7.70 25.56 6.38
CA ALA A 17 -6.88 26.00 5.27
C ALA A 17 -5.53 26.58 5.73
N GLY A 18 -4.50 26.43 4.88
CA GLY A 18 -3.46 27.44 4.69
C GLY A 18 -2.15 27.29 5.50
N ALA A 19 -1.07 27.56 4.75
CA ALA A 19 0.21 28.13 5.16
C ALA A 19 1.28 27.24 5.82
N ALA A 20 2.31 26.97 5.02
CA ALA A 20 3.71 27.35 5.25
C ALA A 20 4.37 27.04 6.61
N GLY A 21 5.42 26.21 6.55
CA GLY A 21 6.64 26.40 7.32
C GLY A 21 6.59 26.07 8.81
N SER A 22 6.58 24.77 9.15
CA SER A 22 7.22 24.28 10.38
C SER A 22 7.62 22.81 10.22
N GLY A 23 8.92 22.56 10.01
CA GLY A 23 9.67 21.44 10.60
C GLY A 23 9.24 19.97 10.48
N ASP A 24 8.28 19.56 9.64
CA ASP A 24 7.92 18.15 9.45
C ASP A 24 7.85 17.81 7.94
N PRO A 25 8.66 16.89 7.37
CA PRO A 25 8.76 16.72 5.92
C PRO A 25 7.66 15.84 5.32
N ALA A 26 6.51 15.67 5.98
CA ALA A 26 5.44 14.79 5.52
C ALA A 26 4.37 15.55 4.72
N TYR A 27 4.75 16.09 3.56
CA TYR A 27 3.76 16.37 2.52
C TYR A 27 3.20 15.00 2.07
N SER A 28 2.03 14.64 2.61
CA SER A 28 1.39 13.33 2.49
C SER A 28 0.81 13.10 1.10
N GLY A 29 1.68 12.89 0.11
CA GLY A 29 1.27 12.24 -1.14
C GLY A 29 0.67 10.87 -0.81
N GLY A 30 -0.40 10.48 -1.51
CA GLY A 30 -1.10 9.22 -1.24
C GLY A 30 -0.13 8.04 -1.22
N HIS A 31 -0.18 7.24 -0.16
CA HIS A 31 0.55 5.98 -0.12
C HIS A 31 -0.32 4.92 -0.78
N TRP A 32 0.11 4.43 -1.94
CA TRP A 32 -0.60 3.39 -2.67
C TRP A 32 -0.06 2.01 -2.29
N LYS A 33 -0.96 1.03 -2.17
CA LYS A 33 -0.63 -0.36 -1.89
C LYS A 33 -1.17 -1.23 -3.01
N LEU A 34 -0.31 -2.07 -3.58
CA LEU A 34 -0.68 -3.13 -4.53
C LEU A 34 -0.62 -4.47 -3.81
N ILE A 35 -1.65 -5.30 -4.00
CA ILE A 35 -1.73 -6.67 -3.49
C ILE A 35 -2.11 -7.55 -4.67
N ILE A 36 -1.33 -8.61 -4.90
CA ILE A 36 -1.58 -9.64 -5.91
C ILE A 36 -1.70 -10.96 -5.17
N GLU A 37 -2.87 -11.57 -5.27
CA GLU A 37 -3.19 -12.86 -4.70
C GLU A 37 -3.52 -13.84 -5.82
N ALA A 38 -3.23 -15.12 -5.60
CA ALA A 38 -3.63 -16.18 -6.50
C ALA A 38 -4.34 -17.28 -5.71
N THR A 39 -5.42 -17.80 -6.28
CA THR A 39 -6.09 -18.99 -5.76
C THR A 39 -5.51 -20.23 -6.43
N MET A 40 -4.97 -21.13 -5.64
CA MET A 40 -4.49 -22.42 -6.12
C MET A 40 -5.67 -23.25 -6.64
N PHE A 41 -5.63 -23.61 -7.92
CA PHE A 41 -6.72 -24.36 -8.57
C PHE A 41 -7.07 -25.68 -7.85
N VAL A 42 -6.08 -26.37 -7.29
CA VAL A 42 -6.27 -27.71 -6.70
C VAL A 42 -6.77 -27.64 -5.26
N THR A 43 -6.26 -26.70 -4.45
CA THR A 43 -6.54 -26.63 -3.01
C THR A 43 -7.57 -25.55 -2.66
N ASN A 44 -7.91 -24.66 -3.60
CA ASN A 44 -8.66 -23.42 -3.38
C ASN A 44 -8.03 -22.49 -2.31
N GLU A 45 -6.76 -22.69 -1.99
CA GLU A 45 -6.03 -21.82 -1.06
C GLU A 45 -5.67 -20.51 -1.76
N THR A 46 -5.94 -19.38 -1.10
CA THR A 46 -5.44 -18.07 -1.54
C THR A 46 -4.06 -17.83 -1.00
N VAL A 47 -3.10 -17.59 -1.89
CA VAL A 47 -1.71 -17.29 -1.55
C VAL A 47 -1.38 -15.86 -1.96
N LEU A 48 -0.71 -15.14 -1.06
CA LEU A 48 -0.12 -13.84 -1.37
C LEU A 48 1.05 -14.03 -2.34
N VAL A 49 0.83 -13.68 -3.60
CA VAL A 49 1.87 -13.73 -4.64
C VAL A 49 2.83 -12.57 -4.47
N TRP A 50 2.29 -11.36 -4.32
CA TRP A 50 3.09 -10.15 -4.25
C TRP A 50 2.35 -9.03 -3.53
N SER A 51 3.07 -8.20 -2.78
CA SER A 51 2.56 -6.94 -2.24
C SER A 51 3.65 -5.89 -2.23
N GLY A 52 3.27 -4.63 -2.41
CA GLY A 52 4.21 -3.53 -2.43
C GLY A 52 3.56 -2.17 -2.32
N VAL A 53 4.39 -1.15 -2.20
CA VAL A 53 3.98 0.22 -1.95
C VAL A 53 4.59 1.19 -2.96
N LYS A 54 3.79 2.16 -3.40
CA LYS A 54 4.24 3.36 -4.10
C LYS A 54 4.05 4.54 -3.15
N THR A 55 5.13 5.26 -2.89
CA THR A 55 5.11 6.46 -2.05
C THR A 55 4.82 7.68 -2.89
N GLY A 56 3.76 8.41 -2.54
CA GLY A 56 3.41 9.67 -3.19
C GLY A 56 2.72 9.50 -4.54
N GLY A 57 2.40 10.65 -5.15
CA GLY A 57 1.52 10.73 -6.31
C GLY A 57 0.03 10.74 -5.91
N ASN A 58 -0.79 11.18 -6.85
CA ASN A 58 -2.25 11.29 -6.71
C ASN A 58 -3.00 10.20 -7.50
N ASP A 59 -2.26 9.30 -8.14
CA ASP A 59 -2.76 8.22 -8.97
C ASP A 59 -2.08 6.88 -8.62
N PRO A 60 -2.71 5.73 -8.93
CA PRO A 60 -2.15 4.41 -8.64
C PRO A 60 -1.11 3.93 -9.67
N ALA A 61 -0.83 4.65 -10.75
CA ALA A 61 0.15 4.22 -11.76
C ALA A 61 1.58 4.52 -11.29
N GLY A 62 2.58 3.81 -11.81
CA GLY A 62 3.99 3.97 -11.45
C GLY A 62 4.57 2.77 -10.70
N VAL A 63 5.76 2.97 -10.14
CA VAL A 63 6.59 1.91 -9.58
C VAL A 63 6.24 1.64 -8.12
N TYR A 64 5.97 0.38 -7.81
CA TYR A 64 5.77 -0.15 -6.47
C TYR A 64 6.99 -0.97 -6.05
N VAL A 65 7.42 -0.80 -4.79
CA VAL A 65 8.52 -1.58 -4.19
C VAL A 65 7.94 -2.72 -3.36
N ARG A 66 8.51 -3.92 -3.52
CA ARG A 66 8.05 -5.14 -2.85
C ARG A 66 8.18 -5.05 -1.33
N VAL A 67 7.14 -5.53 -0.64
CA VAL A 67 7.07 -5.70 0.82
C VAL A 67 7.05 -7.18 1.19
N ALA A 68 6.19 -7.99 0.55
CA ALA A 68 6.01 -9.41 0.87
C ALA A 68 5.43 -10.18 -0.33
N GLY A 69 5.40 -11.52 -0.23
CA GLY A 69 4.85 -12.43 -1.23
C GLY A 69 5.82 -13.55 -1.62
N CYS A 70 5.35 -14.60 -2.28
CA CYS A 70 6.22 -15.68 -2.75
C CYS A 70 7.01 -15.32 -4.02
N ASP A 71 6.53 -14.37 -4.82
CA ASP A 71 7.23 -13.89 -6.01
C ASP A 71 8.44 -13.02 -5.60
N PRO A 72 9.66 -13.27 -6.14
CA PRO A 72 10.88 -12.57 -5.76
C PRO A 72 11.07 -11.21 -6.46
N LEU A 73 10.18 -10.80 -7.37
CA LEU A 73 10.34 -9.58 -8.16
C LEU A 73 10.38 -8.33 -7.26
N ALA A 74 11.49 -7.59 -7.27
CA ALA A 74 11.71 -6.48 -6.36
C ALA A 74 10.75 -5.29 -6.57
N THR A 75 10.30 -5.06 -7.81
CA THR A 75 9.46 -3.92 -8.18
C THR A 75 8.43 -4.29 -9.24
N LEU A 76 7.26 -3.68 -9.19
CA LEU A 76 6.23 -3.76 -10.24
C LEU A 76 5.82 -2.37 -10.69
N THR A 77 5.59 -2.20 -12.00
CA THR A 77 5.07 -0.95 -12.56
C THR A 77 3.61 -1.15 -12.96
N VAL A 78 2.74 -0.28 -12.46
CA VAL A 78 1.33 -0.19 -12.88
C VAL A 78 1.22 0.93 -13.90
N GLU A 79 0.65 0.67 -15.07
CA GLU A 79 0.42 1.70 -16.09
C GLU A 79 -1.06 2.08 -16.13
N ALA A 80 -1.37 3.36 -16.39
CA ALA A 80 -2.72 3.82 -16.68
C ALA A 80 -2.83 4.18 -18.17
N MET A 81 -3.93 3.77 -18.81
CA MET A 81 -4.25 4.07 -20.21
C MET A 81 -5.48 4.96 -20.31
#